data_AF-A0A918KSC4-F1
#
_entry.id   AF-A0A918KSC4-F1
#
_cell.length_a   1.000
_cell.length_b   1.000
_cell.length_c   1.000
_cell.angle_alpha   90.00
_cell.angle_beta   90.00
_cell.angle_gamma   90.00
#
_symmetry.space_group_name_H-M   'P 1'
#
loop_
_entity.id
_entity.type
_entity.pdbx_description
1 polymer ?
#
loop_
_entity_poly.entity_id
_entity_poly.type
_entity_poly.pdbx_seq_one_letter_code
_entity_poly.pdbx_strand_id
1 'polypeptide(L)'
;MGTQDWPEWSDSFIKAGFPKTSLLANTEPAVWQALGRLNLKDFNAGKQVVVRQALDAIGLGWVATNTTPFRIAVGGLFDAARDCHRLEGSVSGSNGSSNEPTSRSAPSIQIDRHSLPEADDGLSGPLDDNAITSTHQSALWSQLEHYGACVIRNAVPDATLSPLPDSQQAKITKLAHTVGNGVAGCPPSDYMDLSKPPDWHNALVRTLERLLVSRQEPNLHPLGHMPLTRKSILLRAGEGAENWAHQDNNSENPPVQAVLMLSEPQKDFTGGEFYVARQTRATDGTIDIQRFEVTFAAPGDLVIFKAGKDSGWWHGMLPVKAGTLPKQKQDYLREAVGLLQPLG
;
A
#
# COMPACT_ATOMS: atom_id res chain seq x y z
N MET A 1 -3.25 -38.89 4.70
CA MET A 1 -2.06 -38.29 4.08
C MET A 1 -1.11 -37.99 5.21
N GLY A 2 0.04 -38.67 5.30
CA GLY A 2 1.02 -38.39 6.35
C GLY A 2 1.54 -36.97 6.18
N THR A 3 1.51 -36.18 7.24
CA THR A 3 2.19 -34.88 7.30
C THR A 3 3.68 -35.16 7.23
N GLN A 4 4.26 -34.95 6.04
CA GLN A 4 5.67 -35.10 5.76
C GLN A 4 6.45 -34.03 6.55
N ASP A 5 7.61 -34.39 7.11
CA ASP A 5 8.39 -33.54 8.02
C ASP A 5 9.04 -32.37 7.25
N TRP A 6 8.31 -31.26 7.12
CA TRP A 6 8.86 -29.99 6.66
C TRP A 6 9.84 -29.46 7.72
N PRO A 7 11.07 -29.08 7.35
CA PRO A 7 12.07 -28.64 8.31
C PRO A 7 11.63 -27.39 9.08
N GLU A 8 11.99 -27.34 10.36
CA GLU A 8 11.80 -26.16 11.19
C GLU A 8 12.58 -24.96 10.65
N TRP A 9 12.09 -23.76 10.95
CA TRP A 9 12.75 -22.52 10.55
C TRP A 9 14.18 -22.42 11.13
N SER A 10 15.11 -21.97 10.30
CA SER A 10 16.46 -21.60 10.72
C SER A 10 16.84 -20.25 10.10
N ASP A 11 17.44 -19.36 10.89
CA ASP A 11 17.98 -18.08 10.39
C ASP A 11 19.07 -18.30 9.31
N SER A 12 19.63 -19.52 9.21
CA SER A 12 20.57 -19.92 8.15
C SER A 12 19.95 -20.07 6.76
N PHE A 13 18.62 -20.19 6.66
CA PHE A 13 17.93 -20.36 5.37
C PHE A 13 17.97 -19.12 4.48
N ILE A 14 18.24 -17.95 5.06
CA ILE A 14 18.25 -16.69 4.33
C ILE A 14 19.58 -15.96 4.52
N LYS A 15 20.05 -15.34 3.43
CA LYS A 15 21.20 -14.42 3.50
C LYS A 15 20.80 -13.05 4.04
N ALA A 16 19.54 -12.67 3.88
CA ALA A 16 18.95 -11.43 4.38
C ALA A 16 17.45 -11.63 4.63
N GLY A 17 16.97 -11.17 5.78
CA GLY A 17 15.55 -11.08 6.10
C GLY A 17 14.83 -9.95 5.36
N PHE A 18 13.51 -9.93 5.51
CA PHE A 18 12.70 -8.78 5.14
C PHE A 18 13.18 -7.53 5.91
N PRO A 19 13.05 -6.33 5.31
CA PRO A 19 13.46 -5.10 6.00
C PRO A 19 12.74 -4.96 7.35
N LYS A 20 13.50 -4.63 8.39
CA LYS A 20 12.98 -4.53 9.78
C LYS A 20 11.90 -3.46 9.97
N THR A 21 11.82 -2.49 9.06
CA THR A 21 10.82 -1.42 9.07
C THR A 21 9.61 -1.72 8.18
N SER A 22 9.52 -2.92 7.61
CA SER A 22 8.45 -3.31 6.70
C SER A 22 7.30 -4.06 7.37
N LEU A 23 6.15 -4.13 6.68
CA LEU A 23 5.01 -5.00 7.06
C LEU A 23 5.35 -6.50 7.05
N LEU A 24 6.47 -6.89 6.42
CA LEU A 24 6.92 -8.28 6.41
C LEU A 24 8.00 -8.55 7.46
N ALA A 25 8.35 -7.57 8.30
CA ALA A 25 9.40 -7.73 9.29
C ALA A 25 9.06 -8.88 10.27
N ASN A 26 9.96 -9.84 10.38
CA ASN A 26 9.85 -11.04 11.23
C ASN A 26 8.79 -12.06 10.76
N THR A 27 8.26 -11.94 9.54
CA THR A 27 7.29 -12.90 8.98
C THR A 27 7.95 -14.10 8.31
N GLU A 28 9.28 -14.14 8.20
CA GLU A 28 10.04 -15.16 7.48
C GLU A 28 9.71 -16.59 7.95
N PRO A 29 9.61 -16.90 9.26
CA PRO A 29 9.25 -18.24 9.69
C PRO A 29 7.83 -18.64 9.27
N ALA A 30 6.88 -17.69 9.24
CA ALA A 30 5.51 -17.96 8.78
C ALA A 30 5.47 -18.18 7.26
N VAL A 31 6.21 -17.37 6.48
CA VAL A 31 6.37 -17.56 5.03
C VAL A 31 7.02 -18.91 4.73
N TRP A 32 8.03 -19.31 5.51
CA TRP A 32 8.67 -20.61 5.39
C TRP A 32 7.70 -21.78 5.58
N GLN A 33 6.88 -21.72 6.63
CA GLN A 33 5.85 -22.74 6.88
C GLN A 33 4.79 -22.76 5.78
N ALA A 34 4.46 -21.61 5.20
CA ALA A 34 3.53 -21.54 4.07
C ALA A 34 4.14 -22.14 2.78
N LEU A 35 5.43 -21.93 2.52
CA LEU A 35 6.14 -22.52 1.38
C LEU A 35 6.13 -24.05 1.44
N GLY A 36 6.28 -24.64 2.63
CA GLY A 36 6.24 -26.10 2.81
C GLY A 36 4.92 -26.78 2.50
N ARG A 37 3.84 -25.98 2.37
CA ARG A 37 2.51 -26.48 1.99
C ARG A 37 2.27 -26.45 0.48
N LEU A 38 3.18 -25.85 -0.29
CA LEU A 38 3.08 -25.78 -1.75
C LEU A 38 3.61 -27.07 -2.39
N ASN A 39 3.15 -27.38 -3.59
CA ASN A 39 3.67 -28.53 -4.33
C ASN A 39 4.92 -28.13 -5.11
N LEU A 40 5.87 -29.06 -5.29
CA LEU A 40 7.08 -28.80 -6.07
C LEU A 40 6.79 -28.32 -7.52
N LYS A 41 5.67 -28.75 -8.12
CA LYS A 41 5.23 -28.25 -9.43
C LYS A 41 4.99 -26.73 -9.45
N ASP A 42 4.59 -26.16 -8.32
CA ASP A 42 4.29 -24.73 -8.19
C ASP A 42 5.58 -23.90 -8.29
N PHE A 43 6.74 -24.48 -7.89
CA PHE A 43 8.06 -23.85 -7.99
C PHE A 43 8.52 -23.61 -9.44
N ASN A 44 7.85 -24.20 -10.44
CA ASN A 44 8.11 -23.91 -11.85
C ASN A 44 7.49 -22.58 -12.32
N ALA A 45 6.59 -21.98 -11.53
CA ALA A 45 5.96 -20.70 -11.85
C ALA A 45 6.89 -19.48 -11.66
N GLY A 46 8.08 -19.69 -11.08
CA GLY A 46 9.08 -18.66 -10.81
C GLY A 46 9.03 -18.14 -9.36
N LYS A 47 10.16 -17.60 -8.89
CA LYS A 47 10.38 -17.26 -7.47
C LYS A 47 9.31 -16.33 -6.90
N GLN A 48 9.02 -15.26 -7.64
CA GLN A 48 8.10 -14.22 -7.20
C GLN A 48 6.66 -14.72 -7.07
N VAL A 49 6.22 -15.63 -7.96
CA VAL A 49 4.87 -16.19 -7.94
C VAL A 49 4.70 -17.12 -6.75
N VAL A 50 5.68 -17.99 -6.50
CA VAL A 50 5.63 -18.97 -5.40
C VAL A 50 5.64 -18.29 -4.04
N VAL A 51 6.51 -17.30 -3.84
CA VAL A 51 6.51 -16.55 -2.57
C VAL A 51 5.23 -15.72 -2.43
N ARG A 52 4.63 -15.25 -3.52
CA ARG A 52 3.31 -14.60 -3.45
C ARG A 52 2.22 -15.54 -2.96
N GLN A 53 2.16 -16.76 -3.48
CA GLN A 53 1.23 -17.78 -2.99
C GLN A 53 1.44 -18.08 -1.50
N ALA A 54 2.69 -18.13 -1.04
CA ALA A 54 3.00 -18.29 0.37
C ALA A 54 2.54 -17.09 1.22
N LEU A 55 2.74 -15.85 0.74
CA LEU A 55 2.24 -14.64 1.39
C LEU A 55 0.70 -14.60 1.43
N ASP A 56 0.04 -14.98 0.34
CA ASP A 56 -1.43 -15.11 0.28
C ASP A 56 -1.95 -16.09 1.32
N ALA A 57 -1.28 -17.24 1.49
CA ALA A 57 -1.66 -18.28 2.45
C ALA A 57 -1.58 -17.82 3.92
N ILE A 58 -0.84 -16.74 4.21
CA ILE A 58 -0.75 -16.10 5.54
C ILE A 58 -1.46 -14.74 5.57
N GLY A 59 -2.24 -14.40 4.55
CA GLY A 59 -3.02 -13.18 4.48
C GLY A 59 -2.25 -11.91 4.11
N LEU A 60 -0.99 -12.02 3.66
CA LEU A 60 -0.08 -10.90 3.34
C LEU A 60 0.21 -10.72 1.85
N GLY A 61 -0.53 -11.38 0.95
CA GLY A 61 -0.29 -11.26 -0.49
C GLY A 61 -0.61 -9.88 -1.08
N TRP A 62 -1.20 -8.98 -0.31
CA TRP A 62 -1.40 -7.57 -0.65
C TRP A 62 -0.21 -6.67 -0.26
N VAL A 63 0.94 -7.21 0.17
CA VAL A 63 2.15 -6.44 0.54
C VAL A 63 3.20 -6.47 -0.58
N ALA A 64 3.67 -5.32 -1.04
CA ALA A 64 4.62 -5.24 -2.16
C ALA A 64 5.99 -5.85 -1.81
N THR A 65 6.64 -6.47 -2.78
CA THR A 65 8.00 -7.05 -2.65
C THR A 65 8.90 -6.69 -3.83
N ASN A 66 8.59 -5.61 -4.55
CA ASN A 66 9.25 -5.19 -5.78
C ASN A 66 10.64 -4.55 -5.56
N THR A 67 10.93 -4.07 -4.35
CA THR A 67 12.21 -3.41 -4.07
C THR A 67 13.35 -4.43 -3.88
N THR A 68 14.59 -3.99 -4.10
CA THR A 68 15.78 -4.86 -4.04
C THR A 68 15.92 -5.64 -2.72
N PRO A 69 15.76 -5.03 -1.53
CA PRO A 69 15.85 -5.78 -0.27
C PRO A 69 14.86 -6.94 -0.18
N PHE A 70 13.62 -6.72 -0.62
CA PHE A 70 12.60 -7.76 -0.61
C PHE A 70 12.90 -8.86 -1.62
N ARG A 71 13.33 -8.51 -2.84
CA ARG A 71 13.71 -9.51 -3.86
C ARG A 71 14.85 -10.42 -3.40
N ILE A 72 15.79 -9.89 -2.62
CA ILE A 72 16.87 -10.70 -2.02
C ILE A 72 16.29 -11.68 -0.99
N ALA A 73 15.43 -11.21 -0.07
CA ALA A 73 14.79 -12.07 0.94
C ALA A 73 13.91 -13.16 0.30
N VAL A 74 13.04 -12.76 -0.64
CA VAL A 74 12.19 -13.64 -1.47
C VAL A 74 13.02 -14.71 -2.18
N GLY A 75 14.13 -14.30 -2.82
CA GLY A 75 15.00 -15.20 -3.54
C GLY A 75 15.65 -16.25 -2.63
N GLY A 76 16.11 -15.83 -1.44
CA GLY A 76 16.70 -16.71 -0.44
C GLY A 76 15.71 -17.76 0.08
N LEU A 77 14.52 -17.32 0.51
CA LEU A 77 13.46 -18.22 0.99
C LEU A 77 13.05 -19.25 -0.06
N PHE A 78 12.88 -18.81 -1.30
CA PHE A 78 12.52 -19.70 -2.41
C PHE A 78 13.60 -20.75 -2.67
N ASP A 79 14.87 -20.34 -2.76
CA ASP A 79 15.96 -21.26 -3.08
C ASP A 79 16.11 -22.33 -1.99
N ALA A 80 16.04 -21.93 -0.71
CA ALA A 80 16.08 -22.85 0.42
C ALA A 80 14.90 -23.85 0.39
N ALA A 81 13.68 -23.38 0.18
CA ALA A 81 12.49 -24.23 0.14
C ALA A 81 12.54 -25.24 -1.03
N ARG A 82 12.99 -24.79 -2.20
CA ARG A 82 13.16 -25.65 -3.38
C ARG A 82 14.18 -26.76 -3.13
N ASP A 83 15.28 -26.43 -2.46
CA ASP A 83 16.33 -27.41 -2.19
C ASP A 83 15.86 -28.46 -1.17
N CYS A 84 15.07 -28.09 -0.17
CA CYS A 84 14.38 -29.04 0.73
C CYS A 84 13.48 -30.01 -0.04
N HIS A 85 12.59 -29.53 -0.91
CA HIS A 85 11.72 -30.40 -1.72
C HIS A 85 12.49 -31.34 -2.67
N ARG A 86 13.66 -30.94 -3.17
CA ARG A 86 14.49 -31.81 -4.03
C ARG A 86 15.16 -32.94 -3.26
N LEU A 87 15.63 -32.64 -2.05
CA LEU A 87 16.22 -33.64 -1.16
C LEU A 87 15.17 -34.69 -0.76
N GLU A 88 13.94 -34.27 -0.49
CA GLU A 88 12.81 -35.17 -0.19
C GLU A 88 12.52 -36.16 -1.34
N GLY A 89 12.59 -35.71 -2.60
CA GLY A 89 12.42 -36.58 -3.77
C GLY A 89 13.57 -37.57 -4.00
N SER A 90 14.73 -37.36 -3.35
CA SER A 90 15.97 -38.11 -3.59
C SER A 90 16.33 -39.07 -2.47
N VAL A 91 15.84 -38.86 -1.24
CA VAL A 91 16.22 -39.64 -0.06
C VAL A 91 15.16 -40.67 0.28
N SER A 92 15.22 -41.82 -0.40
CA SER A 92 14.76 -43.10 0.14
C SER A 92 15.92 -43.74 0.92
N GLY A 93 16.17 -43.27 2.14
CA GLY A 93 17.06 -43.94 3.10
C GLY A 93 18.44 -43.27 3.31
N SER A 94 18.54 -42.45 4.35
CA SER A 94 19.74 -42.40 5.18
C SER A 94 19.41 -41.73 6.54
N ASN A 95 19.67 -42.46 7.63
CA ASN A 95 19.58 -41.95 8.99
C ASN A 95 20.87 -41.19 9.32
N GLY A 96 20.80 -39.86 9.30
CA GLY A 96 21.87 -38.97 9.74
C GLY A 96 21.43 -38.14 10.93
N SER A 97 22.07 -38.36 12.08
CA SER A 97 21.94 -37.58 13.31
C SER A 97 22.46 -36.14 13.10
N SER A 98 21.63 -35.13 13.33
CA SER A 98 22.03 -33.71 13.30
C SER A 98 21.67 -32.99 14.60
N ASN A 99 22.62 -32.15 15.06
CA ASN A 99 22.47 -31.23 16.19
C ASN A 99 21.19 -30.41 16.08
N GLU A 100 20.41 -30.33 17.16
CA GLU A 100 19.16 -29.57 17.23
C GLU A 100 19.41 -28.07 17.00
N PRO A 101 18.92 -27.49 15.90
CA PRO A 101 18.81 -26.05 15.81
C PRO A 101 17.79 -25.57 16.85
N THR A 102 18.01 -24.38 17.42
CA THR A 102 17.04 -23.76 18.32
C THR A 102 15.75 -23.44 17.55
N SER A 103 14.78 -24.34 17.66
CA SER A 103 13.42 -24.24 17.11
C SER A 103 12.77 -22.92 17.53
N ARG A 104 12.37 -22.10 16.56
CA ARG A 104 11.43 -20.99 16.79
C ARG A 104 10.10 -21.35 16.15
N SER A 105 9.04 -21.36 16.95
CA SER A 105 7.68 -21.43 16.41
C SER A 105 7.44 -20.26 15.46
N ALA A 106 6.71 -20.52 14.36
CA ALA A 106 6.30 -19.45 13.46
C ALA A 106 5.41 -18.46 14.23
N PRO A 107 5.62 -17.14 14.09
CA PRO A 107 4.78 -16.17 14.76
C PRO A 107 3.35 -16.27 14.22
N SER A 108 2.38 -16.10 15.10
CA SER A 108 1.00 -15.76 14.70
C SER A 108 1.02 -14.42 13.98
N ILE A 109 0.22 -14.32 12.91
CA ILE A 109 -0.01 -13.07 12.19
C ILE A 109 -1.49 -12.77 12.31
N GLN A 110 -1.81 -11.61 12.88
CA GLN A 110 -3.17 -11.09 12.98
C GLN A 110 -3.29 -9.85 12.11
N ILE A 111 -4.35 -9.80 11.30
CA ILE A 111 -4.63 -8.66 10.42
C ILE A 111 -5.99 -8.11 10.80
N ASP A 112 -5.99 -6.99 11.51
CA ASP A 112 -7.19 -6.29 11.92
C ASP A 112 -7.55 -5.26 10.85
N ARG A 113 -8.76 -5.42 10.30
CA ARG A 113 -9.30 -4.54 9.26
C ARG A 113 -10.32 -3.61 9.88
N HIS A 114 -10.13 -2.32 9.64
CA HIS A 114 -10.97 -1.27 10.16
C HIS A 114 -11.40 -0.35 9.03
N SER A 115 -12.60 0.21 9.12
CA SER A 115 -12.92 1.43 8.38
C SER A 115 -12.15 2.59 9.01
N LEU A 116 -11.57 3.47 8.19
CA LEU A 116 -10.98 4.70 8.71
C LEU A 116 -12.10 5.54 9.36
N PRO A 117 -11.95 5.94 10.64
CA PRO A 117 -12.92 6.84 11.27
C PRO A 117 -12.99 8.17 10.53
N GLU A 118 -14.18 8.76 10.43
CA GLU A 118 -14.29 10.15 10.01
C GLU A 118 -13.55 11.04 11.02
N ALA A 119 -13.01 12.15 10.54
CA ALA A 119 -12.62 13.22 11.45
C ALA A 119 -13.88 13.79 12.10
N ASP A 120 -13.80 14.12 13.40
CA ASP A 120 -14.85 14.89 14.09
C ASP A 120 -15.25 16.11 13.24
N ASP A 121 -16.54 16.49 13.27
CA ASP A 121 -17.36 17.38 12.39
C ASP A 121 -16.73 18.63 11.70
N GLY A 122 -15.44 18.90 11.78
CA GLY A 122 -14.73 20.05 11.21
C GLY A 122 -13.93 19.79 9.91
N LEU A 123 -13.80 18.58 9.38
CA LEU A 123 -13.06 18.34 8.12
C LEU A 123 -13.96 17.95 6.96
N SER A 124 -14.89 18.84 6.63
CA SER A 124 -15.71 18.76 5.43
C SER A 124 -15.66 20.09 4.67
N GLY A 125 -15.71 20.00 3.34
CA GLY A 125 -15.48 21.10 2.41
C GLY A 125 -16.68 21.39 1.48
N PRO A 126 -16.53 22.37 0.56
CA PRO A 126 -15.25 22.85 0.02
C PRO A 126 -14.43 23.62 1.04
N LEU A 127 -13.17 23.20 1.21
CA LEU A 127 -12.23 23.94 2.03
C LEU A 127 -11.74 25.14 1.22
N ASP A 128 -12.31 26.31 1.47
CA ASP A 128 -11.76 27.54 0.93
C ASP A 128 -10.52 27.97 1.72
N ASP A 129 -9.63 28.72 1.06
CA ASP A 129 -8.37 29.17 1.67
C ASP A 129 -8.60 30.00 2.95
N ASN A 130 -9.73 30.69 3.09
CA ASN A 130 -10.04 31.58 4.21
C ASN A 130 -10.74 30.89 5.39
N ALA A 131 -11.25 29.67 5.20
CA ALA A 131 -11.99 28.89 6.18
C ALA A 131 -11.12 27.89 6.97
N ILE A 132 -9.85 27.72 6.60
CA ILE A 132 -8.93 26.83 7.33
C ILE A 132 -8.59 27.44 8.70
N THR A 133 -8.95 26.72 9.76
CA THR A 133 -8.68 27.10 11.16
C THR A 133 -7.60 26.21 11.78
N SER A 134 -7.06 26.63 12.93
CA SER A 134 -6.18 25.79 13.74
C SER A 134 -6.86 24.51 14.25
N THR A 135 -8.19 24.52 14.39
CA THR A 135 -8.98 23.33 14.72
C THR A 135 -8.95 22.32 13.58
N HIS A 136 -9.11 22.74 12.32
CA HIS A 136 -9.01 21.85 11.15
C HIS A 136 -7.62 21.21 11.06
N GLN A 137 -6.59 22.02 11.24
CA GLN A 137 -5.20 21.56 11.29
C GLN A 137 -4.97 20.54 12.41
N SER A 138 -5.44 20.81 13.62
CA SER A 138 -5.30 19.91 14.77
C SER A 138 -6.03 18.59 14.57
N ALA A 139 -7.25 18.64 14.00
CA ALA A 139 -8.03 17.45 13.67
C ALA A 139 -7.30 16.59 12.63
N LEU A 140 -6.75 17.20 11.57
CA LEU A 140 -5.98 16.52 10.54
C LEU A 140 -4.76 15.81 11.13
N TRP A 141 -3.96 16.53 11.92
CA TRP A 141 -2.75 15.95 12.52
C TRP A 141 -3.06 14.84 13.52
N SER A 142 -4.10 15.01 14.34
CA SER A 142 -4.56 13.96 15.25
C SER A 142 -4.95 12.69 14.49
N GLN A 143 -5.70 12.81 13.39
CA GLN A 143 -6.09 11.69 12.53
C GLN A 143 -4.87 11.02 11.87
N LEU A 144 -3.94 11.79 11.31
CA LEU A 144 -2.70 11.28 10.73
C LEU A 144 -1.82 10.57 11.76
N GLU A 145 -1.76 11.06 13.00
CA GLU A 145 -1.01 10.43 14.10
C GLU A 145 -1.62 9.09 14.51
N HIS A 146 -2.93 9.03 14.72
CA HIS A 146 -3.61 7.83 15.21
C HIS A 146 -3.79 6.75 14.14
N TYR A 147 -4.22 7.16 12.94
CA TYR A 147 -4.70 6.25 11.90
C TYR A 147 -3.88 6.29 10.61
N GLY A 148 -2.93 7.22 10.48
CA GLY A 148 -2.06 7.32 9.31
C GLY A 148 -2.71 7.97 8.09
N ALA A 149 -4.02 8.26 8.15
CA ALA A 149 -4.77 8.92 7.10
C ALA A 149 -5.89 9.80 7.70
N CYS A 150 -6.38 10.74 6.90
CA CYS A 150 -7.51 11.60 7.20
C CYS A 150 -8.31 11.83 5.92
N VAL A 151 -9.63 11.72 5.99
CA VAL A 151 -10.53 12.05 4.88
C VAL A 151 -11.07 13.46 5.08
N ILE A 152 -11.13 14.23 4.00
CA ILE A 152 -11.83 15.51 3.91
C ILE A 152 -12.93 15.32 2.88
N ARG A 153 -14.18 15.37 3.34
CA ARG A 153 -15.35 15.18 2.47
C ARG A 153 -15.56 16.40 1.60
N ASN A 154 -15.88 16.18 0.32
CA ASN A 154 -16.19 17.26 -0.63
C ASN A 154 -15.12 18.38 -0.61
N ALA A 155 -13.84 18.01 -0.56
CA ALA A 155 -12.74 18.97 -0.53
C ALA A 155 -12.74 19.84 -1.80
N VAL A 156 -13.14 19.26 -2.93
CA VAL A 156 -13.35 19.95 -4.22
C VAL A 156 -14.79 19.68 -4.69
N PRO A 157 -15.62 20.70 -4.96
CA PRO A 157 -16.98 20.47 -5.41
C PRO A 157 -17.05 19.75 -6.77
N ASP A 158 -17.96 18.79 -6.92
CA ASP A 158 -18.13 17.98 -8.14
C ASP A 158 -18.27 18.83 -9.42
N ALA A 159 -19.06 19.90 -9.36
CA ALA A 159 -19.23 20.84 -10.49
C ALA A 159 -17.93 21.51 -10.98
N THR A 160 -16.86 21.48 -10.17
CA THR A 160 -15.55 22.05 -10.51
C THR A 160 -14.56 21.02 -11.04
N LEU A 161 -14.87 19.72 -10.93
CA LEU A 161 -14.11 18.63 -11.54
C LEU A 161 -14.37 18.61 -13.05
N SER A 162 -13.94 19.68 -13.72
CA SER A 162 -13.91 19.79 -15.18
C SER A 162 -13.15 18.61 -15.78
N PRO A 163 -13.48 18.22 -17.04
CA PRO A 163 -12.88 17.04 -17.65
C PRO A 163 -11.35 17.13 -17.60
N LEU A 164 -10.75 16.02 -17.19
CA LEU A 164 -9.30 15.88 -17.14
C LEU A 164 -8.70 16.15 -18.53
N PRO A 165 -7.48 16.73 -18.60
CA PRO A 165 -6.83 17.00 -19.88
C PRO A 165 -6.65 15.71 -20.69
N ASP A 166 -6.86 15.81 -22.01
CA ASP A 166 -6.73 14.70 -22.95
C ASP A 166 -5.35 14.03 -22.87
N SER A 167 -5.36 12.70 -22.90
CA SER A 167 -4.27 11.82 -22.46
C SER A 167 -3.09 11.66 -23.44
N GLN A 168 -2.67 12.71 -24.14
CA GLN A 168 -1.69 12.55 -25.23
C GLN A 168 -0.26 12.17 -24.78
N GLN A 169 0.06 12.19 -23.47
CA GLN A 169 1.39 11.85 -22.94
C GLN A 169 1.38 11.02 -21.64
N ALA A 170 0.41 10.10 -21.47
CA ALA A 170 0.38 9.23 -20.29
C ALA A 170 1.50 8.18 -20.30
N LYS A 171 2.22 8.04 -19.17
CA LYS A 171 3.18 6.94 -18.98
C LYS A 171 2.43 5.73 -18.43
N ILE A 172 2.07 4.81 -19.31
CA ILE A 172 1.44 3.55 -18.90
C ILE A 172 2.45 2.75 -18.07
N THR A 173 2.23 2.71 -16.75
CA THR A 173 3.01 1.89 -15.83
C THR A 173 2.21 0.63 -15.54
N LYS A 174 2.70 -0.51 -16.00
CA LYS A 174 2.04 -1.79 -15.78
C LYS A 174 2.28 -2.24 -14.35
N LEU A 175 1.25 -2.16 -13.49
CA LEU A 175 1.21 -2.94 -12.26
C LEU A 175 1.23 -4.42 -12.65
N ALA A 176 2.15 -5.20 -12.11
CA ALA A 176 2.24 -6.60 -12.48
C ALA A 176 2.59 -7.47 -11.29
N HIS A 177 1.82 -8.55 -11.15
CA HIS A 177 2.03 -9.58 -10.15
C HIS A 177 3.47 -10.13 -10.22
N THR A 178 4.03 -10.21 -11.42
CA THR A 178 5.39 -10.69 -11.69
C THR A 178 6.50 -9.75 -11.22
N VAL A 179 6.23 -8.45 -11.03
CA VAL A 179 7.21 -7.48 -10.52
C VAL A 179 6.97 -7.08 -9.07
N GLY A 180 5.87 -7.55 -8.45
CA GLY A 180 5.66 -7.49 -7.00
C GLY A 180 5.06 -6.19 -6.48
N ASN A 181 4.37 -5.41 -7.32
CA ASN A 181 3.81 -4.09 -6.97
C ASN A 181 2.27 -3.99 -7.07
N GLY A 182 1.59 -5.03 -7.57
CA GLY A 182 0.13 -5.03 -7.72
C GLY A 182 -0.34 -5.79 -8.95
N VAL A 183 -1.58 -5.53 -9.36
CA VAL A 183 -2.24 -6.10 -10.54
C VAL A 183 -2.75 -4.95 -11.42
N ALA A 184 -2.51 -5.01 -12.73
CA ALA A 184 -2.90 -3.94 -13.65
C ALA A 184 -4.41 -3.86 -13.92
N GLY A 185 -5.15 -4.96 -13.77
CA GLY A 185 -6.54 -5.02 -14.18
C GLY A 185 -6.75 -4.99 -15.69
N CYS A 186 -8.01 -4.83 -16.10
CA CYS A 186 -8.45 -4.75 -17.49
C CYS A 186 -9.44 -3.57 -17.68
N PRO A 187 -9.11 -2.57 -18.52
CA PRO A 187 -7.81 -2.34 -19.17
C PRO A 187 -6.70 -2.11 -18.14
N PRO A 188 -5.42 -2.25 -18.53
CA PRO A 188 -4.31 -2.02 -17.61
C PRO A 188 -4.33 -0.60 -17.03
N SER A 189 -4.09 -0.47 -15.72
CA SER A 189 -3.96 0.83 -15.06
C SER A 189 -2.88 1.69 -15.69
N ASP A 190 -3.10 3.01 -15.65
CA ASP A 190 -2.13 3.99 -16.10
C ASP A 190 -1.94 5.15 -15.11
N TYR A 191 -0.79 5.82 -15.30
CA TYR A 191 -0.34 6.93 -14.49
C TYR A 191 0.02 8.05 -15.46
N MET A 192 -0.56 9.23 -15.27
CA MET A 192 -0.31 10.37 -16.12
C MET A 192 0.15 11.57 -15.30
N ASP A 193 1.33 12.09 -15.61
CA ASP A 193 1.83 13.31 -15.02
C ASP A 193 0.97 14.50 -15.47
N LEU A 194 0.36 15.21 -14.51
CA LEU A 194 -0.45 16.39 -14.77
C LEU A 194 0.45 17.62 -14.89
N SER A 195 1.14 17.74 -16.02
CA SER A 195 2.02 18.89 -16.31
C SER A 195 1.28 20.22 -16.50
N LYS A 196 0.01 20.16 -16.91
CA LYS A 196 -0.92 21.29 -17.02
C LYS A 196 -2.17 20.97 -16.22
N PRO A 197 -2.11 21.14 -14.88
CA PRO A 197 -3.23 20.75 -14.06
C PRO A 197 -4.42 21.73 -14.24
N PRO A 198 -5.67 21.26 -14.05
CA PRO A 198 -6.86 22.09 -14.12
C PRO A 198 -6.90 23.14 -12.99
N ASP A 199 -7.74 24.17 -13.11
CA ASP A 199 -7.75 25.31 -12.16
C ASP A 199 -7.99 24.90 -10.71
N TRP A 200 -8.84 23.90 -10.46
CA TRP A 200 -9.12 23.37 -9.13
C TRP A 200 -7.87 22.82 -8.43
N HIS A 201 -6.89 22.34 -9.21
CA HIS A 201 -5.67 21.73 -8.68
C HIS A 201 -4.81 22.74 -7.93
N ASN A 202 -4.60 23.92 -8.51
CA ASN A 202 -3.79 24.95 -7.87
C ASN A 202 -4.45 25.46 -6.59
N ALA A 203 -5.79 25.54 -6.56
CA ALA A 203 -6.53 25.86 -5.34
C ALA A 203 -6.33 24.78 -4.28
N LEU A 204 -6.53 23.51 -4.64
CA LEU A 204 -6.36 22.38 -3.74
C LEU A 204 -4.94 22.28 -3.17
N VAL A 205 -3.91 22.50 -3.98
CA VAL A 205 -2.51 22.51 -3.50
C VAL A 205 -2.29 23.63 -2.47
N ARG A 206 -2.84 24.83 -2.67
CA ARG A 206 -2.74 25.92 -1.67
C ARG A 206 -3.47 25.59 -0.38
N THR A 207 -4.66 24.98 -0.49
CA THR A 207 -5.43 24.50 0.66
C THR A 207 -4.65 23.44 1.43
N LEU A 208 -4.00 22.49 0.75
CA LEU A 208 -3.12 21.49 1.35
C LEU A 208 -1.91 22.11 2.03
N GLU A 209 -1.23 23.08 1.39
CA GLU A 209 -0.13 23.83 1.99
C GLU A 209 -0.58 24.47 3.31
N ARG A 210 -1.74 25.14 3.34
CA ARG A 210 -2.26 25.76 4.58
C ARG A 210 -2.65 24.74 5.65
N LEU A 211 -3.27 23.62 5.28
CA LEU A 211 -3.63 22.56 6.23
C LEU A 211 -2.41 21.90 6.86
N LEU A 212 -1.33 21.72 6.08
CA LEU A 212 -0.13 21.04 6.51
C LEU A 212 0.88 21.97 7.20
N VAL A 213 0.84 23.27 6.91
CA VAL A 213 1.64 24.30 7.59
C VAL A 213 1.01 24.62 8.94
N SER A 214 1.24 23.75 9.92
CA SER A 214 0.88 24.03 11.31
C SER A 214 1.64 23.15 12.31
N ARG A 215 2.93 23.38 12.44
CA ARG A 215 3.60 23.30 13.74
C ARG A 215 4.68 24.38 13.74
N GLN A 216 4.32 25.58 14.18
CA GLN A 216 5.27 26.37 14.97
C GLN A 216 5.41 25.67 16.31
N GLU A 217 6.05 24.50 16.32
CA GLU A 217 6.64 23.98 17.54
C GLU A 217 7.75 24.96 17.90
N PRO A 218 7.73 25.60 19.08
CA PRO A 218 8.71 26.63 19.45
C PRO A 218 10.16 26.13 19.46
N ASN A 219 10.38 24.81 19.36
CA ASN A 219 11.69 24.15 19.34
C ASN A 219 12.02 23.37 18.04
N LEU A 220 11.10 23.28 17.07
CA LEU A 220 11.51 22.87 15.72
C LEU A 220 11.97 24.12 14.99
N HIS A 221 13.18 24.07 14.43
CA HIS A 221 13.70 25.13 13.56
C HIS A 221 12.59 25.65 12.65
N PRO A 222 12.50 26.97 12.41
CA PRO A 222 11.49 27.53 11.52
C PRO A 222 11.65 26.81 10.19
N LEU A 223 10.75 25.86 9.94
CA LEU A 223 10.63 25.17 8.67
C LEU A 223 10.13 26.26 7.73
N GLY A 224 11.08 26.99 7.17
CA GLY A 224 10.84 27.97 6.14
C GLY A 224 9.95 27.32 5.10
N HIS A 225 9.00 28.09 4.59
CA HIS A 225 8.05 27.76 3.53
C HIS A 225 8.69 26.99 2.37
N MET A 226 8.99 25.71 2.55
CA MET A 226 9.43 24.83 1.49
C MET A 226 8.16 24.53 0.71
N PRO A 227 8.05 25.03 -0.54
CA PRO A 227 6.87 24.77 -1.34
C PRO A 227 6.73 23.26 -1.46
N LEU A 228 5.53 22.74 -1.18
CA LEU A 228 5.26 21.33 -1.37
C LEU A 228 5.57 20.97 -2.82
N THR A 229 6.25 19.85 -3.03
CA THR A 229 6.70 19.50 -4.36
C THR A 229 5.51 19.09 -5.21
N ARG A 230 5.29 19.81 -6.31
CA ARG A 230 3.99 19.88 -7.01
C ARG A 230 3.72 18.74 -7.98
N LYS A 231 4.41 17.59 -7.86
CA LYS A 231 4.14 16.50 -8.78
C LYS A 231 2.75 15.93 -8.47
N SER A 232 1.94 15.86 -9.52
CA SER A 232 0.57 15.35 -9.47
C SER A 232 0.36 14.35 -10.58
N ILE A 233 -0.27 13.24 -10.24
CA ILE A 233 -0.40 12.09 -11.12
C ILE A 233 -1.87 11.70 -11.17
N LEU A 234 -2.46 11.70 -12.36
CA LEU A 234 -3.74 11.04 -12.59
C LEU A 234 -3.53 9.54 -12.60
N LEU A 235 -4.35 8.85 -11.82
CA LEU A 235 -4.38 7.41 -11.63
C LEU A 235 -5.67 6.90 -12.25
N ARG A 236 -5.60 6.07 -13.29
CA ARG A 236 -6.77 5.38 -13.84
C ARG A 236 -6.62 3.89 -13.70
N ALA A 237 -7.63 3.24 -13.13
CA ALA A 237 -7.61 1.83 -12.81
C ALA A 237 -8.79 1.09 -13.48
N GLY A 238 -8.46 0.00 -14.17
CA GLY A 238 -9.44 -0.92 -14.74
C GLY A 238 -9.93 -1.96 -13.75
N GLU A 239 -10.84 -2.83 -14.19
CA GLU A 239 -11.38 -3.90 -13.35
C GLU A 239 -10.29 -4.90 -12.93
N GLY A 240 -10.26 -5.27 -11.65
CA GLY A 240 -9.25 -6.15 -11.06
C GLY A 240 -7.90 -5.49 -10.80
N ALA A 241 -7.76 -4.19 -11.07
CA ALA A 241 -6.56 -3.46 -10.71
C ALA A 241 -6.41 -3.39 -9.19
N GLU A 242 -5.20 -3.62 -8.69
CA GLU A 242 -4.86 -3.61 -7.27
C GLU A 242 -3.48 -3.00 -7.10
N ASN A 243 -3.30 -2.14 -6.09
CA ASN A 243 -1.99 -1.59 -5.74
C ASN A 243 -1.60 -2.14 -4.36
N TRP A 244 -0.52 -2.91 -4.30
CA TRP A 244 -0.09 -3.56 -3.06
C TRP A 244 0.60 -2.59 -2.11
N ALA A 245 0.54 -2.88 -0.81
CA ALA A 245 1.05 -2.03 0.25
C ALA A 245 2.54 -1.74 0.05
N HIS A 246 2.86 -0.46 -0.10
CA HIS A 246 4.22 0.04 -0.24
C HIS A 246 4.40 1.37 0.50
N GLN A 247 5.63 1.87 0.50
CA GLN A 247 5.97 3.22 0.94
C GLN A 247 6.61 3.94 -0.22
N ASP A 248 6.30 5.22 -0.34
CA ASP A 248 6.92 6.07 -1.34
C ASP A 248 8.23 6.64 -0.81
N ASN A 249 9.09 7.02 -1.74
CA ASN A 249 10.36 7.68 -1.43
C ASN A 249 10.15 9.17 -1.09
N ASN A 250 9.12 9.48 -0.31
CA ASN A 250 8.85 10.82 0.15
C ASN A 250 9.71 11.13 1.39
N SER A 251 10.76 11.93 1.19
CA SER A 251 11.61 12.48 2.25
C SER A 251 11.20 13.89 2.67
N GLU A 252 10.08 14.42 2.16
CA GLU A 252 9.57 15.73 2.53
C GLU A 252 9.10 15.76 3.98
N ASN A 253 9.09 16.97 4.55
CA ASN A 253 8.61 17.21 5.90
C ASN A 253 7.43 18.20 5.84
N PRO A 254 6.19 17.76 6.12
CA PRO A 254 5.83 16.42 6.60
C PRO A 254 5.77 15.34 5.49
N PRO A 255 6.01 14.06 5.81
CA PRO A 255 6.08 12.96 4.84
C PRO A 255 4.69 12.45 4.45
N VAL A 256 3.83 13.36 3.98
CA VAL A 256 2.43 13.09 3.62
C VAL A 256 2.21 13.21 2.12
N GLN A 257 1.18 12.54 1.65
CA GLN A 257 0.64 12.66 0.29
C GLN A 257 -0.87 12.83 0.37
N ALA A 258 -1.49 13.15 -0.77
CA ALA A 258 -2.94 13.16 -0.85
C ALA A 258 -3.47 12.45 -2.10
N VAL A 259 -4.67 11.87 -2.01
CA VAL A 259 -5.44 11.31 -3.13
C VAL A 259 -6.80 11.99 -3.19
N LEU A 260 -7.09 12.65 -4.31
CA LEU A 260 -8.41 13.18 -4.63
C LEU A 260 -9.19 12.18 -5.48
N MET A 261 -10.39 11.80 -5.06
CA MET A 261 -11.28 10.94 -5.83
C MET A 261 -11.98 11.73 -6.94
N LEU A 262 -12.00 11.19 -8.16
CA LEU A 262 -12.70 11.78 -9.30
C LEU A 262 -13.90 10.93 -9.75
N SER A 263 -13.78 9.61 -9.67
CA SER A 263 -14.90 8.70 -9.99
C SER A 263 -15.93 8.64 -8.89
N GLU A 264 -17.18 8.34 -9.25
CA GLU A 264 -18.29 8.19 -8.33
C GLU A 264 -18.32 6.77 -7.75
N PRO A 265 -18.09 6.59 -6.43
CA PRO A 265 -18.17 5.29 -5.79
C PRO A 265 -19.56 4.65 -5.95
N GLN A 266 -19.63 3.32 -6.03
CA GLN A 266 -20.82 2.51 -6.31
C GLN A 266 -21.41 2.66 -7.72
N LYS A 267 -21.21 3.79 -8.41
CA LYS A 267 -21.67 4.00 -9.79
C LYS A 267 -20.62 3.59 -10.82
N ASP A 268 -19.45 4.20 -10.78
CA ASP A 268 -18.34 3.90 -11.70
C ASP A 268 -17.60 2.63 -11.27
N PHE A 269 -17.36 2.48 -9.96
CA PHE A 269 -16.66 1.32 -9.38
C PHE A 269 -17.24 0.87 -8.04
N THR A 270 -16.99 -0.39 -7.69
CA THR A 270 -17.03 -0.91 -6.31
C THR A 270 -15.67 -1.48 -5.95
N GLY A 271 -15.38 -1.72 -4.68
CA GLY A 271 -14.01 -2.08 -4.28
C GLY A 271 -13.05 -0.91 -4.49
N GLY A 272 -11.78 -1.18 -4.76
CA GLY A 272 -10.81 -0.11 -5.06
C GLY A 272 -10.55 0.84 -3.88
N GLU A 273 -10.92 0.45 -2.66
CA GLU A 273 -10.72 1.27 -1.47
C GLU A 273 -9.22 1.52 -1.28
N PHE A 274 -8.88 2.79 -1.10
CA PHE A 274 -7.55 3.15 -0.65
C PHE A 274 -7.39 2.69 0.80
N TYR A 275 -6.22 2.22 1.19
CA TYR A 275 -5.98 1.85 2.57
C TYR A 275 -4.60 2.28 3.02
N VAL A 276 -4.49 2.49 4.33
CA VAL A 276 -3.22 2.59 5.05
C VAL A 276 -3.08 1.43 6.02
N ALA A 277 -1.85 0.98 6.23
CA ALA A 277 -1.54 -0.12 7.13
C ALA A 277 -0.29 0.17 7.93
N ARG A 278 -0.23 -0.37 9.15
CA ARG A 278 0.96 -0.41 9.97
C ARG A 278 1.10 -1.76 10.63
N GLN A 279 2.34 -2.16 10.86
CA GLN A 279 2.66 -3.31 11.70
C GLN A 279 2.96 -2.81 13.12
N THR A 280 2.30 -3.42 14.08
CA THR A 280 2.60 -3.33 15.51
C THR A 280 3.04 -4.69 16.02
N ARG A 281 3.57 -4.75 17.24
CA ARG A 281 3.98 -6.01 17.86
C ARG A 281 3.28 -6.19 19.19
N ALA A 282 2.56 -7.29 19.33
CA ALA A 282 1.98 -7.68 20.62
C ALA A 282 3.09 -8.11 21.60
N THR A 283 2.75 -8.08 22.89
CA THR A 283 3.65 -8.53 23.97
C THR A 283 3.92 -10.03 23.93
N ASP A 284 3.03 -10.83 23.34
CA ASP A 284 3.14 -12.28 23.20
C ASP A 284 3.97 -12.73 21.98
N GLY A 285 4.44 -11.78 21.17
CA GLY A 285 5.21 -12.05 19.96
C GLY A 285 4.39 -12.17 18.67
N THR A 286 3.05 -12.04 18.74
CA THR A 286 2.18 -11.93 17.56
C THR A 286 2.55 -10.70 16.73
N ILE A 287 2.54 -10.89 15.40
CA ILE A 287 2.66 -9.81 14.43
C ILE A 287 1.26 -9.27 14.16
N ASP A 288 0.98 -8.08 14.67
CA ASP A 288 -0.31 -7.42 14.49
C ASP A 288 -0.19 -6.41 13.36
N ILE A 289 -1.08 -6.52 12.37
CA ILE A 289 -1.15 -5.56 11.26
C ILE A 289 -2.52 -4.92 11.30
N GLN A 290 -2.53 -3.60 11.51
CA GLN A 290 -3.74 -2.81 11.43
C GLN A 290 -3.85 -2.24 10.02
N ARG A 291 -5.00 -2.44 9.38
CA ARG A 291 -5.33 -1.86 8.06
C ARG A 291 -6.59 -1.03 8.17
N PHE A 292 -6.47 0.25 7.83
CA PHE A 292 -7.57 1.21 7.78
C PHE A 292 -7.96 1.45 6.32
N GLU A 293 -9.17 1.02 5.97
CA GLU A 293 -9.76 1.15 4.64
C GLU A 293 -10.54 2.46 4.55
N VAL A 294 -10.27 3.23 3.50
CA VAL A 294 -10.87 4.53 3.26
C VAL A 294 -12.07 4.39 2.35
N THR A 295 -13.24 4.75 2.87
CA THR A 295 -14.49 4.76 2.11
C THR A 295 -14.65 6.13 1.46
N PHE A 296 -14.57 6.21 0.14
CA PHE A 296 -14.96 7.41 -0.60
C PHE A 296 -16.49 7.45 -0.71
N ALA A 297 -17.09 8.62 -0.48
CA ALA A 297 -18.53 8.82 -0.56
C ALA A 297 -18.94 9.47 -1.88
N ALA A 298 -18.10 10.34 -2.45
CA ALA A 298 -18.38 11.07 -3.68
C ALA A 298 -17.08 11.46 -4.40
N PRO A 299 -17.17 11.86 -5.69
CA PRO A 299 -16.15 12.67 -6.33
C PRO A 299 -15.84 13.92 -5.48
N GLY A 300 -14.58 14.33 -5.46
CA GLY A 300 -14.14 15.50 -4.69
C GLY A 300 -13.73 15.20 -3.24
N ASP A 301 -13.95 13.98 -2.75
CA ASP A 301 -13.38 13.52 -1.49
C ASP A 301 -11.86 13.41 -1.58
N LEU A 302 -11.17 13.90 -0.55
CA LEU A 302 -9.72 13.93 -0.47
C LEU A 302 -9.24 13.10 0.72
N VAL A 303 -8.22 12.28 0.49
CA VAL A 303 -7.51 11.55 1.55
C VAL A 303 -6.12 12.15 1.68
N ILE A 304 -5.73 12.58 2.87
CA ILE A 304 -4.35 12.93 3.21
C ILE A 304 -3.79 11.78 4.04
N PHE A 305 -2.60 11.29 3.74
CA PHE A 305 -2.04 10.12 4.38
C PHE A 305 -0.52 10.18 4.52
N LYS A 306 0.01 9.44 5.50
CA LYS A 306 1.46 9.27 5.69
C LYS A 306 2.02 8.32 4.63
N ALA A 307 2.98 8.80 3.84
CA ALA A 307 3.51 8.08 2.68
C ALA A 307 5.03 7.85 2.74
N GLY A 308 5.76 8.60 3.59
CA GLY A 308 7.21 8.50 3.65
C GLY A 308 7.72 7.19 4.24
N LYS A 309 8.92 6.80 3.80
CA LYS A 309 9.63 5.58 4.20
C LYS A 309 9.77 5.38 5.72
N ASP A 310 9.97 6.46 6.45
CA ASP A 310 10.17 6.41 7.91
C ASP A 310 8.88 6.68 8.70
N SER A 311 7.73 6.79 8.04
CA SER A 311 6.45 7.07 8.70
C SER A 311 5.91 5.89 9.52
N GLY A 312 6.38 4.67 9.24
CA GLY A 312 5.81 3.42 9.77
C GLY A 312 4.46 3.04 9.15
N TRP A 313 3.95 3.84 8.21
CA TRP A 313 2.72 3.60 7.48
C TRP A 313 3.02 3.17 6.05
N TRP A 314 2.18 2.26 5.58
CA TRP A 314 2.19 1.66 4.25
C TRP A 314 0.84 1.94 3.61
N HIS A 315 0.77 2.07 2.30
CA HIS A 315 -0.49 2.35 1.62
C HIS A 315 -0.64 1.55 0.35
N GLY A 316 -1.89 1.35 -0.06
CA GLY A 316 -2.24 0.64 -1.28
C GLY A 316 -3.71 0.85 -1.64
N MET A 317 -4.19 0.04 -2.57
CA MET A 317 -5.56 0.08 -3.07
C MET A 317 -6.04 -1.35 -3.28
N LEU A 318 -7.22 -1.67 -2.72
CA LEU A 318 -7.87 -2.97 -2.92
C LEU A 318 -8.25 -3.20 -4.39
N PRO A 319 -8.58 -4.45 -4.78
CA PRO A 319 -9.02 -4.74 -6.14
C PRO A 319 -10.25 -3.92 -6.56
N VAL A 320 -10.17 -3.25 -7.69
CA VAL A 320 -11.29 -2.52 -8.31
C VAL A 320 -12.28 -3.49 -8.93
N LYS A 321 -13.57 -3.24 -8.77
CA LYS A 321 -14.68 -4.00 -9.36
C LYS A 321 -15.61 -3.05 -10.12
N ALA A 322 -16.35 -3.60 -11.08
CA ALA A 322 -17.37 -2.85 -11.80
C ALA A 322 -18.40 -2.23 -10.83
N GLY A 323 -18.76 -0.97 -11.09
CA GLY A 323 -19.89 -0.32 -10.45
C GLY A 323 -21.23 -0.75 -11.05
N THR A 324 -22.26 0.05 -10.78
CA THR A 324 -23.63 -0.19 -11.30
C THR A 324 -23.84 0.32 -12.72
N LEU A 325 -22.96 1.18 -13.24
CA LEU A 325 -23.07 1.69 -14.62
C LEU A 325 -22.67 0.62 -15.66
N PRO A 326 -23.34 0.58 -16.84
CA PRO A 326 -22.97 -0.35 -17.90
C PRO A 326 -21.55 -0.10 -18.43
N LYS A 327 -20.76 -1.18 -18.59
CA LYS A 327 -19.37 -1.15 -19.09
C LYS A 327 -19.16 -0.39 -20.41
N GLN A 328 -20.21 -0.20 -21.20
CA GLN A 328 -20.12 0.48 -22.50
C GLN A 328 -19.80 1.98 -22.40
N LYS A 329 -19.81 2.58 -21.21
CA LYS A 329 -19.57 4.03 -21.03
C LYS A 329 -18.14 4.41 -20.61
N GLN A 330 -17.36 3.51 -20.02
CA GLN A 330 -16.03 3.85 -19.48
C GLN A 330 -15.10 2.64 -19.55
N ASP A 331 -13.91 2.84 -20.15
CA ASP A 331 -12.85 1.83 -20.15
C ASP A 331 -12.19 1.72 -18.76
N TYR A 332 -12.08 2.82 -18.01
CA TYR A 332 -11.53 2.84 -16.65
C TYR A 332 -12.64 3.05 -15.62
N LEU A 333 -12.62 2.26 -14.54
CA LEU A 333 -13.69 2.28 -13.54
C LEU A 333 -13.41 3.25 -12.40
N ARG A 334 -12.13 3.47 -12.07
CA ARG A 334 -11.72 4.30 -10.94
C ARG A 334 -10.62 5.27 -11.36
N GLU A 335 -10.90 6.56 -11.21
CA GLU A 335 -10.01 7.67 -11.49
C GLU A 335 -9.77 8.50 -10.22
N ALA A 336 -8.51 8.83 -9.97
CA ALA A 336 -8.10 9.65 -8.83
C ALA A 336 -6.86 10.46 -9.16
N VAL A 337 -6.60 11.56 -8.45
CA VAL A 337 -5.36 12.32 -8.56
C VAL A 337 -4.51 12.15 -7.31
N GLY A 338 -3.32 11.59 -7.46
CA GLY A 338 -2.27 11.64 -6.45
C GLY A 338 -1.60 13.01 -6.45
N LEU A 339 -1.47 13.61 -5.28
CA LEU A 339 -0.90 14.94 -5.02
C LEU A 339 0.28 14.81 -4.06
N LEU A 340 1.14 15.84 -4.06
CA LEU A 340 2.32 15.95 -3.19
C LEU A 340 3.30 14.76 -3.37
N GLN A 341 3.45 14.31 -4.62
CA GLN A 341 4.30 13.17 -4.95
C GLN A 341 5.78 13.60 -4.97
N PRO A 342 6.72 12.75 -4.51
CA PRO A 342 8.14 13.06 -4.58
C PRO A 342 8.57 13.30 -6.03
N LEU A 343 9.54 14.20 -6.23
CA LEU A 343 10.22 14.33 -7.53
C LEU A 343 11.08 13.08 -7.74
N GLY A 344 10.69 12.28 -8.73
CA GLY A 344 11.38 11.03 -9.11
C GLY A 344 12.71 11.23 -9.80
#